data_AF-A0AAU1Y0W9-F1
#
_entry.id   AF-A0AAU1Y0W9-F1
#
_cell.length_a   1.000
_cell.length_b   1.000
_cell.length_c   1.000
_cell.angle_alpha   90.00
_cell.angle_beta   90.00
_cell.angle_gamma   90.00
#
_symmetry.space_group_name_H-M   'P 1'
#
loop_
_entity.id
_entity.type
_entity.pdbx_description
1 polymer ?
#
loop_
_entity_poly.entity_id
_entity_poly.type
_entity_poly.pdbx_seq_one_letter_code
_entity_poly.pdbx_strand_id
1 'polypeptide(L)'
;MERHWVTGDCWLGCQSIDVLVIWLGPLQWDGQHAPVFTCEPCLNRIKTQALAYFLARQPDHRLTKPSHRTPAHEVEEPCTA
;
A
#
# COMPACT_ATOMS: atom_id res chain seq x y z
N MET A 1 -7.79 13.69 4.11
CA MET A 1 -8.32 12.58 4.94
C MET A 1 -7.76 12.78 6.33
N GLU A 2 -8.58 13.34 7.22
CA GLU A 2 -8.16 13.58 8.61
C GLU A 2 -7.97 12.26 9.33
N ARG A 3 -6.84 12.16 10.01
CA ARG A 3 -6.49 11.02 10.85
C ARG A 3 -7.12 11.26 12.21
N HIS A 4 -8.31 10.69 12.42
CA HIS A 4 -9.07 10.86 13.65
C HIS A 4 -8.58 9.87 14.73
N TRP A 5 -8.11 10.42 15.84
CA TRP A 5 -7.73 9.65 17.03
C TRP A 5 -8.93 9.50 17.96
N VAL A 6 -9.13 8.30 18.48
CA VAL A 6 -10.20 7.97 19.44
C VAL A 6 -9.61 7.24 20.63
N THR A 7 -10.26 7.29 21.78
CA THR A 7 -9.89 6.43 22.91
C THR A 7 -10.39 5.01 22.65
N GLY A 8 -9.51 4.02 22.82
CA GLY A 8 -9.84 2.61 22.66
C GLY A 8 -8.62 1.72 22.85
N ASP A 9 -8.74 0.49 22.39
CA ASP A 9 -7.71 -0.53 22.60
C ASP A 9 -6.77 -0.62 21.39
N CYS A 10 -5.48 -0.72 21.65
CA CYS A 10 -4.50 -1.00 20.60
C CYS A 10 -4.48 -2.50 20.31
N TRP A 11 -4.89 -2.88 19.09
CA TRP A 11 -4.99 -4.29 18.70
C TRP A 11 -3.66 -4.88 18.23
N LEU A 12 -2.58 -4.09 18.28
CA LEU A 12 -1.23 -4.54 17.96
C LEU A 12 -0.51 -5.08 19.21
N GLY A 13 0.73 -5.52 19.04
CA GLY A 13 1.48 -6.26 20.06
C GLY A 13 1.71 -5.57 21.42
N CYS A 14 1.29 -4.32 21.62
CA CYS A 14 1.30 -3.69 22.96
C CYS A 14 0.02 -3.94 23.77
N GLN A 15 -1.10 -4.31 23.12
CA GLN A 15 -2.39 -4.62 23.74
C GLN A 15 -2.84 -3.62 24.81
N SER A 16 -2.44 -2.36 24.66
CA SER A 16 -2.77 -1.31 25.63
C SER A 16 -4.24 -0.97 25.52
N ILE A 17 -4.92 -0.94 26.67
CA ILE A 17 -6.33 -0.59 26.77
C ILE A 17 -6.48 0.89 27.09
N ASP A 18 -7.59 1.49 26.64
CA ASP A 18 -8.00 2.86 27.00
C ASP A 18 -6.96 3.94 26.64
N VAL A 19 -6.33 3.80 25.46
CA VAL A 19 -5.32 4.74 24.93
C VAL A 19 -5.82 5.44 23.67
N LEU A 20 -5.16 6.53 23.27
CA LEU A 20 -5.43 7.14 21.97
C LEU A 20 -4.97 6.21 20.84
N VAL A 21 -5.93 5.81 20.01
CA VAL A 21 -5.75 4.93 18.86
C VAL A 21 -6.29 5.56 17.58
N ILE A 22 -5.75 5.11 16.46
CA ILE A 22 -6.20 5.49 15.12
C ILE A 22 -6.59 4.25 14.32
N TRP A 23 -7.58 4.41 13.44
CA TRP A 23 -7.93 3.38 12.46
C TRP A 23 -6.78 3.17 11.45
N LEU A 24 -6.27 1.95 11.39
CA LEU A 24 -5.19 1.54 10.49
C LEU A 24 -5.72 0.97 9.18
N GLY A 25 -6.83 0.23 9.23
CA GLY A 25 -7.43 -0.45 8.09
C GLY A 25 -8.28 -1.66 8.51
N PRO A 26 -8.96 -2.31 7.57
CA PRO A 26 -9.71 -3.53 7.83
C PRO A 26 -8.78 -4.75 7.95
N LEU A 27 -9.03 -5.60 8.94
CA LEU A 27 -8.51 -6.96 9.05
C LEU A 27 -9.52 -7.94 8.47
N GLN A 28 -9.05 -8.82 7.58
CA GLN A 28 -9.82 -9.93 7.06
C GLN A 28 -9.53 -11.20 7.84
N TRP A 29 -10.58 -11.85 8.34
CA TRP A 29 -10.50 -13.15 8.98
C TRP A 29 -11.73 -13.98 8.64
N ASP A 30 -11.56 -15.14 7.99
CA ASP A 30 -12.66 -16.06 7.63
C ASP A 30 -13.86 -15.37 6.95
N GLY A 31 -13.59 -14.44 6.02
CA GLY A 31 -14.62 -13.69 5.30
C GLY A 31 -15.24 -12.53 6.10
N GLN A 32 -14.89 -12.38 7.37
CA GLN A 32 -15.29 -11.26 8.21
C GLN A 32 -14.27 -10.12 8.14
N HIS A 33 -14.78 -8.90 8.30
CA HIS A 33 -13.99 -7.67 8.38
C HIS A 33 -14.05 -7.12 9.81
N ALA A 34 -12.91 -6.76 10.38
CA ALA A 34 -12.84 -6.02 11.64
C ALA A 34 -11.95 -4.77 11.50
N PRO A 35 -12.29 -3.63 12.13
CA PRO A 35 -11.43 -2.46 12.10
C PRO A 35 -10.20 -2.66 12.99
N VAL A 36 -9.00 -2.42 12.46
CA VAL A 36 -7.77 -2.45 13.26
C VAL A 36 -7.47 -1.05 13.79
N PHE A 37 -7.34 -0.95 15.11
CA PHE A 37 -6.94 0.27 15.80
C PHE A 37 -5.53 0.15 16.39
N THR A 38 -4.75 1.22 16.32
CA THR A 38 -3.36 1.27 16.80
C THR A 38 -3.06 2.55 17.57
N CYS A 39 -2.32 2.43 18.67
CA CYS A 39 -1.72 3.58 19.34
C CYS A 39 -0.55 4.17 18.52
N GLU A 40 -0.12 5.38 18.87
CA GLU A 40 0.97 6.08 18.17
C GLU A 40 2.30 5.31 18.14
N PRO A 41 2.81 4.75 19.26
CA PRO A 41 4.05 3.99 19.24
C PRO A 41 4.03 2.80 18.27
N CYS A 42 2.92 2.04 18.26
CA CYS A 42 2.77 0.89 17.38
C CYS A 42 2.59 1.30 15.91
N LEU A 43 1.88 2.41 15.65
CA LEU A 43 1.74 2.96 14.30
C LEU A 43 3.11 3.32 13.72
N ASN A 44 3.97 3.96 14.51
CA ASN A 44 5.31 4.34 14.09
C ASN A 44 6.17 3.10 13.78
N ARG A 45 6.08 2.05 14.59
CA ARG A 45 6.77 0.78 14.33
C ARG A 45 6.35 0.14 13.00
N ILE A 46 5.05 0.07 12.72
CA ILE A 46 4.53 -0.48 11.47
C ILE A 46 4.96 0.36 10.27
N LYS A 47 4.89 1.70 10.36
CA LYS A 47 5.34 2.59 9.28
C LYS A 47 6.80 2.35 8.93
N THR A 48 7.68 2.19 9.92
CA THR A 48 9.09 1.89 9.69
C THR A 48 9.28 0.55 8.97
N GLN A 49 8.55 -0.50 9.38
CA GLN A 49 8.60 -1.80 8.72
C GLN A 49 8.08 -1.76 7.28
N ALA A 50 6.95 -1.07 7.06
CA ALA A 50 6.36 -0.89 5.73
C ALA A 50 7.32 -0.12 4.81
N LEU A 51 7.92 0.96 5.29
CA LEU A 51 8.92 1.72 4.54
C LEU A 51 10.11 0.83 4.14
N ALA A 52 10.66 0.07 5.07
CA ALA A 52 11.76 -0.86 4.78
C ALA A 52 11.35 -1.93 3.75
N TYR A 53 10.14 -2.48 3.87
CA TYR A 53 9.58 -3.44 2.90
C TYR A 53 9.50 -2.83 1.51
N PHE A 54 8.98 -1.60 1.39
CA PHE A 54 8.86 -0.91 0.11
C PHE A 54 10.23 -0.65 -0.50
N LEU A 55 11.17 -0.07 0.25
CA LEU A 55 12.52 0.21 -0.25
C LEU A 55 13.24 -1.06 -0.73
N ALA A 56 13.08 -2.18 -0.03
CA ALA A 56 13.68 -3.46 -0.44
C ALA A 56 13.05 -4.08 -1.69
N ARG A 57 11.81 -3.67 -2.03
CA ARG A 57 11.00 -4.28 -3.11
C ARG A 57 10.64 -3.31 -4.22
N GLN A 58 11.06 -2.05 -4.16
CA GLN A 58 10.89 -1.16 -5.31
C GLN A 58 11.66 -1.82 -6.47
N PRO A 59 10.97 -2.32 -7.52
CA PRO A 59 11.68 -2.64 -8.74
C PRO A 59 12.27 -1.31 -9.20
N ASP A 60 13.55 -1.32 -9.61
CA ASP A 60 14.19 -0.11 -10.12
C ASP A 60 13.23 0.54 -11.14
N HIS A 61 12.70 1.71 -10.79
CA HIS A 61 11.78 2.44 -11.66
C HIS A 61 12.45 2.73 -13.01
N ARG A 62 13.79 2.72 -13.09
CA ARG A 62 14.52 2.83 -14.35
C ARG A 62 14.32 1.62 -15.28
N LEU A 63 13.96 0.45 -14.75
CA LEU A 63 13.72 -0.77 -15.53
C LEU A 63 12.24 -1.00 -15.89
N THR A 64 11.30 -0.33 -15.22
CA THR A 64 9.85 -0.51 -15.44
C THR A 64 9.21 0.51 -16.39
N LYS A 65 9.98 1.44 -16.97
CA LYS A 65 9.49 2.24 -18.11
C LYS A 65 9.32 1.29 -19.31
N PRO A 66 8.11 1.12 -19.88
CA PRO A 66 7.99 0.51 -21.19
C PRO A 66 8.78 1.39 -22.14
N SER A 67 9.79 0.83 -22.79
CA SER A 67 10.41 1.47 -23.94
C SER A 67 9.30 1.59 -24.98
N HIS A 68 8.72 2.78 -25.11
CA HIS A 68 7.91 3.13 -26.27
C HIS A 68 8.85 3.05 -27.49
N ARG A 69 9.00 1.86 -28.06
CA ARG A 69 9.48 1.73 -29.44
C ARG A 69 8.34 2.21 -30.32
N THR A 70 8.59 3.37 -30.90
CA THR A 70 8.13 3.92 -32.19
C THR A 70 7.23 2.99 -33.01
N PRO A 71 6.10 3.49 -33.55
CA PRO A 71 5.20 2.69 -34.39
C PRO A 71 5.93 2.19 -35.64
N ALA A 72 5.61 0.96 -36.05
CA ALA A 72 6.04 0.41 -37.33
C ALA A 72 5.53 1.31 -38.46
N HIS A 73 6.45 2.06 -39.09
CA HIS A 73 6.27 2.53 -40.44
C HIS A 73 6.60 1.37 -41.39
N GLU A 74 5.92 1.34 -42.54
CA GLU A 74 6.15 0.50 -43.74
C GLU A 74 5.57 -0.93 -43.66
N VAL A 75 4.70 -1.39 -44.57
CA VAL A 75 4.47 -1.02 -45.98
C VAL A 75 2.99 -1.24 -46.39
N GLU A 76 2.38 -0.27 -47.06
CA GLU A 76 1.14 -0.46 -47.83
C GLU A 76 1.44 -1.34 -49.07
N GLU A 77 0.70 -2.44 -49.22
CA GLU A 77 0.60 -3.17 -50.49
C GLU A 77 -0.20 -2.34 -51.51
N PRO A 78 0.30 -2.04 -52.71
CA PRO A 78 -0.56 -1.56 -53.77
C PRO A 78 -1.31 -2.76 -54.39
N CYS A 79 -2.58 -2.89 -54.04
CA CYS A 79 -3.57 -3.57 -54.88
C CYS A 79 -3.60 -2.88 -56.25
N THR A 80 -3.35 -3.60 -57.33
CA THR A 80 -3.81 -3.19 -58.67
C THR A 80 -4.43 -4.39 -59.38
N ALA A 81 -5.60 -4.10 -59.94
CA ALA A 81 -6.61 -4.99 -60.51
C ALA A 81 -6.22 -5.60 -61.87
#